data_AF-A0A7J3CSN4-F1
#
_entry.id   AF-A0A7J3CSN4-F1
#
_cell.length_a   1.000
_cell.length_b   1.000
_cell.length_c   1.000
_cell.angle_alpha   90.00
_cell.angle_beta   90.00
_cell.angle_gamma   90.00
#
_symmetry.space_group_name_H-M   'P 1'
#
loop_
_entity.id
_entity.type
_entity.pdbx_description
1 polymer ?
#
loop_
_entity_poly.entity_id
_entity_poly.type
_entity_poly.pdbx_seq_one_letter_code
_entity_poly.pdbx_strand_id
1 'polypeptide(L)'
;MIITTSKNATKQIKKIAKNFSKILPCRNYYKSRKRLSIQKISNFALKKNIYQIFVFRKKEEYLMILKYEYDKKGFWIWRENALLIKNIKIEKELDYKQPLDIEYQSKNKTRLKKFFSIQNSALNEIYIGKKNKFLIKENKKICFLYNNNLVFEADFRWVDV
;
A
#
# COMPACT_ATOMS: atom_id res chain seq x y z
N MET A 1 0.36 -8.22 4.79
CA MET A 1 0.60 -6.84 5.29
C MET A 1 -0.60 -6.32 6.09
N ILE A 2 -0.36 -5.33 6.95
CA ILE A 2 -1.37 -4.48 7.61
C ILE A 2 -1.27 -3.06 7.04
N ILE A 3 -2.41 -2.41 6.80
CA ILE A 3 -2.47 -0.97 6.52
C ILE A 3 -3.19 -0.26 7.66
N THR A 4 -2.60 0.85 8.11
CA THR A 4 -3.17 1.72 9.15
C THR A 4 -2.88 3.19 8.82
N THR A 5 -3.57 4.11 9.48
CA THR A 5 -3.27 5.55 9.41
C THR A 5 -2.49 6.04 10.63
N SER A 6 -2.08 7.31 10.67
CA SER A 6 -1.68 7.98 11.92
C SER A 6 -2.87 8.18 12.87
N LYS A 7 -2.61 8.43 14.17
CA LYS A 7 -3.66 8.59 15.20
C LYS A 7 -4.69 9.68 14.84
N ASN A 8 -4.20 10.81 14.33
CA ASN A 8 -4.99 12.00 13.99
C ASN A 8 -5.21 12.14 12.48
N ALA A 9 -5.24 11.02 11.75
CA ALA A 9 -5.48 11.06 10.31
C ALA A 9 -6.84 11.65 9.96
N THR A 10 -6.86 12.52 8.95
CA THR A 10 -8.08 13.13 8.41
C THR A 10 -9.00 12.08 7.79
N LYS A 11 -10.30 12.41 7.62
CA LYS A 11 -11.26 11.54 6.92
C LYS A 11 -10.76 11.14 5.52
N GLN A 12 -10.14 12.08 4.81
CA GLN A 12 -9.57 11.85 3.48
C GLN A 12 -8.44 10.80 3.51
N ILE A 13 -7.50 10.89 4.45
CA ILE A 13 -6.41 9.91 4.58
C ILE A 13 -6.96 8.53 4.92
N LYS A 14 -7.97 8.45 5.78
CA LYS A 14 -8.66 7.17 6.09
C LYS A 14 -9.36 6.59 4.86
N LYS A 15 -9.98 7.43 4.02
CA LYS A 15 -10.59 7.00 2.75
C LYS A 15 -9.53 6.43 1.80
N ILE A 16 -8.41 7.14 1.63
CA ILE A 16 -7.32 6.68 0.77
C ILE A 16 -6.70 5.39 1.30
N ALA A 17 -6.38 5.30 2.60
CA ALA A 17 -5.81 4.09 3.19
C ALA A 17 -6.77 2.89 3.08
N LYS A 18 -8.08 3.10 3.23
CA LYS A 18 -9.10 2.09 2.96
C LYS A 18 -9.02 1.61 1.51
N ASN A 19 -8.93 2.53 0.53
CA ASN A 19 -8.79 2.15 -0.87
C ASN A 19 -7.49 1.36 -1.13
N PHE A 20 -6.35 1.81 -0.60
CA PHE A 20 -5.09 1.06 -0.71
C PHE A 20 -5.20 -0.35 -0.11
N SER A 21 -5.95 -0.52 0.98
CA SER A 21 -6.16 -1.85 1.57
C SER A 21 -6.98 -2.81 0.71
N LYS A 22 -7.77 -2.27 -0.22
CA LYS A 22 -8.49 -3.04 -1.23
C LYS A 22 -7.62 -3.37 -2.45
N ILE A 23 -6.62 -2.54 -2.73
CA ILE A 23 -5.71 -2.66 -3.88
C ILE A 23 -4.53 -3.58 -3.60
N LEU A 24 -3.94 -3.47 -2.41
CA LEU A 24 -2.78 -4.26 -2.02
C LEU A 24 -3.24 -5.60 -1.39
N PRO A 25 -2.39 -6.65 -1.37
CA PRO A 25 -2.69 -7.93 -0.70
C PRO A 25 -2.66 -7.78 0.84
N CYS A 26 -3.55 -6.94 1.34
CA CYS A 26 -3.66 -6.54 2.72
C CYS A 26 -4.53 -7.54 3.48
N ARG A 27 -3.95 -8.19 4.48
CA ARG A 27 -4.68 -9.15 5.32
C ARG A 27 -5.58 -8.45 6.33
N ASN A 28 -5.25 -7.21 6.70
CA ASN A 28 -5.99 -6.46 7.73
C ASN A 28 -5.85 -4.93 7.54
N TYR A 29 -6.99 -4.24 7.57
CA TYR A 29 -7.06 -2.77 7.57
C TYR A 29 -7.58 -2.25 8.91
N TYR A 30 -6.77 -1.43 9.60
CA TYR A 30 -7.22 -0.75 10.81
C TYR A 30 -7.88 0.59 10.46
N LYS A 31 -9.23 0.60 10.46
CA LYS A 31 -10.05 1.77 10.14
C LYS A 31 -9.81 2.97 11.07
N SER A 32 -9.33 2.74 12.30
CA SER A 32 -9.04 3.81 13.26
C SER A 32 -7.92 3.44 14.23
N ARG A 33 -6.85 4.26 14.26
CA ARG A 33 -5.70 4.12 15.17
C ARG A 33 -5.81 4.95 16.46
N LYS A 34 -6.94 5.63 16.71
CA LYS A 34 -7.07 6.66 17.76
C LYS A 34 -6.42 6.30 19.11
N ARG A 35 -6.54 5.05 19.59
CA ARG A 35 -5.97 4.58 20.86
C ARG A 35 -4.89 3.49 20.72
N LEU A 36 -4.53 3.10 19.50
CA LEU A 36 -3.60 2.00 19.24
C LEU A 36 -2.18 2.52 18.98
N SER A 37 -1.25 2.17 19.87
CA SER A 37 0.18 2.42 19.66
C SER A 37 0.71 1.56 18.51
N ILE A 38 1.86 1.95 17.93
CA ILE A 38 2.53 1.09 16.93
C ILE A 38 2.85 -0.28 17.51
N GLN A 39 3.32 -0.33 18.77
CA GLN A 39 3.66 -1.56 19.48
C GLN A 39 2.48 -2.52 19.59
N LYS A 40 1.27 -2.03 19.91
CA LYS A 40 0.06 -2.88 19.94
C LYS A 40 -0.25 -3.47 18.55
N ILE A 41 -0.08 -2.68 17.49
CA ILE A 41 -0.28 -3.15 16.11
C ILE A 41 0.79 -4.18 15.74
N SER A 42 2.05 -3.94 16.11
CA SER A 42 3.17 -4.88 15.91
C SER A 42 2.95 -6.22 16.60
N ASN A 43 2.51 -6.22 17.87
CA ASN A 43 2.22 -7.44 18.61
C ASN A 43 1.05 -8.22 17.99
N PHE A 44 -0.01 -7.53 17.57
CA PHE A 44 -1.10 -8.17 16.83
C PHE A 44 -0.61 -8.76 15.50
N ALA A 45 0.22 -8.02 14.76
CA ALA A 45 0.75 -8.44 13.48
C ALA A 45 1.53 -9.76 13.63
N LEU A 46 2.39 -9.87 14.64
CA LEU A 46 3.11 -11.10 14.97
C LEU A 46 2.17 -12.27 15.31
N LYS A 47 1.16 -12.06 16.16
CA LYS A 47 0.15 -13.09 16.48
C LYS A 47 -0.62 -13.60 15.25
N LYS A 48 -0.65 -12.83 14.16
CA LYS A 48 -1.33 -13.17 12.91
C LYS A 48 -0.36 -13.55 11.78
N ASN A 49 0.93 -13.76 12.08
CA ASN A 49 1.97 -14.03 11.09
C ASN A 49 2.00 -12.97 9.97
N ILE A 50 1.90 -11.69 10.35
CA ILE A 50 1.98 -10.53 9.47
C ILE A 50 3.26 -9.75 9.82
N TYR A 51 4.17 -9.65 8.87
CA TYR A 51 5.51 -9.10 9.09
C TYR A 51 5.72 -7.69 8.50
N GLN A 52 4.65 -7.05 8.03
CA GLN A 52 4.71 -5.75 7.37
C GLN A 52 3.53 -4.88 7.76
N ILE A 53 3.83 -3.64 8.15
CA ILE A 53 2.85 -2.62 8.52
C ILE A 53 3.13 -1.36 7.69
N PHE A 54 2.10 -0.86 6.99
CA PHE A 54 2.15 0.40 6.28
C PHE A 54 1.36 1.46 7.03
N VAL A 55 1.99 2.60 7.30
CA VAL A 55 1.39 3.71 8.04
C VAL A 55 1.20 4.91 7.12
N PHE A 56 -0.06 5.31 6.94
CA PHE A 56 -0.49 6.44 6.12
C PHE A 56 -0.63 7.69 7.00
N ARG A 57 0.11 8.77 6.69
CA ARG A 57 0.05 10.04 7.43
C ARG A 57 0.12 11.27 6.51
N LYS A 58 -0.38 12.41 6.99
CA LYS A 58 -0.22 13.70 6.31
C LYS A 58 1.23 14.17 6.47
N LYS A 59 1.83 14.71 5.40
CA LYS A 59 3.06 15.51 5.43
C LYS A 59 2.85 16.65 4.45
N GLU A 60 2.61 17.86 4.95
CA GLU A 60 2.26 19.03 4.13
C GLU A 60 1.08 18.73 3.19
N GLU A 61 1.25 18.94 1.89
CA GLU A 61 0.31 18.61 0.81
C GLU A 61 0.32 17.12 0.41
N TYR A 62 1.27 16.34 0.93
CA TYR A 62 1.47 14.93 0.57
C TYR A 62 0.77 13.99 1.54
N LEU A 63 0.32 12.86 0.98
CA LEU A 63 0.13 11.64 1.73
C LEU A 63 1.46 10.89 1.79
N MET A 64 1.99 10.65 2.99
CA MET A 64 3.18 9.83 3.18
C MET A 64 2.80 8.43 3.65
N ILE A 65 3.42 7.42 3.02
CA ILE A 65 3.31 6.02 3.40
C ILE A 65 4.67 5.56 3.94
N LEU A 66 4.69 5.17 5.21
CA LEU A 66 5.85 4.59 5.88
C LEU A 66 5.73 3.06 5.92
N LYS A 67 6.85 2.35 5.78
CA LYS A 67 6.91 0.89 5.93
C LYS A 67 7.64 0.51 7.22
N TYR A 68 7.00 -0.32 8.02
CA TYR A 68 7.62 -1.08 9.10
C TYR A 68 7.67 -2.55 8.70
N GLU A 69 8.79 -3.20 8.96
CA GLU A 69 9.02 -4.59 8.59
C GLU A 69 9.65 -5.33 9.76
N TYR A 70 9.17 -6.55 10.01
CA TYR A 70 9.80 -7.44 10.96
C TYR A 70 11.03 -8.08 10.32
N ASP A 71 12.18 -7.93 10.95
CA ASP A 71 13.44 -8.41 10.42
C ASP A 71 13.74 -9.84 10.85
N LYS A 72 14.81 -10.41 10.29
CA LYS A 72 15.25 -11.78 10.62
C LYS A 72 15.82 -11.89 12.04
N LYS A 73 16.23 -10.78 12.66
CA LYS A 73 16.79 -10.73 14.02
C LYS A 73 15.69 -10.66 15.09
N GLY A 74 14.41 -10.58 14.68
CA GLY A 74 13.26 -10.59 15.57
C GLY A 74 12.76 -9.21 16.01
N PHE A 75 13.15 -8.15 15.30
CA PHE A 75 12.79 -6.76 15.62
C PHE A 75 11.93 -6.12 14.53
N TRP A 76 11.02 -5.25 14.94
CA TRP A 76 10.32 -4.36 14.01
C TRP A 76 11.22 -3.18 13.66
N ILE A 77 11.60 -3.09 12.39
CA ILE A 77 12.44 -2.01 11.86
C ILE A 77 11.57 -1.04 11.08
N TRP A 78 11.79 0.24 11.33
CA TRP A 78 11.31 1.30 10.47
C TRP A 78 12.23 1.44 9.26
N ARG A 79 11.70 1.35 8.04
CA ARG A 79 12.48 1.61 6.84
C ARG A 79 12.63 3.11 6.64
N GLU A 80 13.87 3.57 6.45
CA GLU A 80 14.25 4.97 6.17
C GLU A 80 13.69 5.53 4.86
N ASN A 81 13.04 4.70 4.05
CA ASN A 81 12.42 5.12 2.79
C ASN A 81 10.90 5.27 2.96
N ALA A 82 10.35 6.39 2.51
CA ALA A 82 8.91 6.61 2.44
C ALA A 82 8.43 6.98 1.03
N LEU A 83 7.17 6.63 0.76
CA LEU A 83 6.49 6.99 -0.47
C LEU A 83 5.60 8.21 -0.21
N LEU A 84 5.89 9.33 -0.88
CA LEU A 84 5.01 10.50 -0.91
C LEU A 84 4.09 10.41 -2.12
N ILE A 85 2.82 10.70 -1.91
CA ILE A 85 1.77 10.66 -2.93
C ILE A 85 1.03 12.01 -2.97
N LYS A 86 0.79 12.55 -4.16
CA LYS A 86 -0.05 13.74 -4.40
C LYS A 86 -1.00 13.53 -5.59
N ASN A 87 -1.91 14.49 -5.83
CA ASN A 87 -2.81 14.49 -6.99
C ASN A 87 -3.64 13.20 -7.13
N ILE A 88 -4.20 12.72 -6.01
CA ILE A 88 -4.94 11.46 -5.97
C ILE A 88 -6.30 11.63 -6.63
N LYS A 89 -6.53 10.92 -7.73
CA LYS A 89 -7.81 10.76 -8.42
C LYS A 89 -8.39 9.39 -8.12
N ILE A 90 -9.64 9.33 -7.67
CA ILE A 90 -10.38 8.09 -7.41
C ILE A 90 -11.72 8.19 -8.14
N GLU A 91 -11.92 7.38 -9.17
CA GLU A 91 -13.11 7.48 -10.04
C GLU A 91 -14.31 6.70 -9.51
N LYS A 92 -14.09 5.60 -8.77
CA LYS A 92 -15.16 4.77 -8.16
C LYS A 92 -14.77 4.27 -6.78
N GLU A 93 -15.74 4.12 -5.88
CA GLU A 93 -15.49 3.41 -4.62
C GLU A 93 -15.33 1.92 -4.92
N LEU A 94 -14.13 1.39 -4.65
CA LEU A 94 -13.72 0.04 -5.02
C LEU A 94 -14.51 -0.98 -4.18
N ASP A 95 -15.26 -1.90 -4.78
CA ASP A 95 -15.94 -3.00 -4.09
C ASP A 95 -15.30 -4.33 -4.49
N TYR A 96 -14.09 -4.63 -3.98
CA TYR A 96 -13.27 -5.74 -4.52
C TYR A 96 -12.88 -6.80 -3.50
N LYS A 97 -12.96 -8.06 -3.97
CA LYS A 97 -12.35 -9.25 -3.36
C LYS A 97 -10.91 -9.37 -3.89
N GLN A 98 -9.93 -9.49 -2.98
CA GLN A 98 -8.53 -9.85 -3.33
C GLN A 98 -8.48 -11.27 -3.93
N PRO A 99 -7.49 -11.65 -4.77
CA PRO A 99 -6.23 -10.95 -5.09
C PRO A 99 -6.13 -10.41 -6.53
N LEU A 100 -5.17 -9.50 -6.75
CA LEU A 100 -4.92 -8.76 -7.99
C LEU A 100 -3.59 -9.15 -8.63
N ASP A 101 -3.57 -9.21 -9.97
CA ASP A 101 -2.34 -9.25 -10.76
C ASP A 101 -1.72 -7.84 -10.82
N ILE A 102 -0.40 -7.78 -10.66
CA ILE A 102 0.32 -6.51 -10.54
C ILE A 102 1.27 -6.36 -11.74
N GLU A 103 0.78 -5.70 -12.78
CA GLU A 103 1.53 -5.38 -14.00
C GLU A 103 2.29 -4.05 -13.88
N TYR A 104 3.53 -3.99 -14.36
CA TYR A 104 4.37 -2.79 -14.20
C TYR A 104 5.13 -2.46 -15.48
N GLN A 105 5.08 -1.19 -15.91
CA GLN A 105 5.68 -0.68 -17.16
C GLN A 105 6.85 0.31 -16.95
N SER A 106 7.52 0.35 -15.78
CA SER A 106 8.55 1.36 -15.49
C SER A 106 9.86 0.79 -14.92
N LYS A 107 11.00 1.45 -15.20
CA LYS A 107 12.31 1.20 -14.55
C LYS A 107 12.26 1.27 -13.01
N ASN A 108 11.32 2.04 -12.42
CA ASN A 108 11.10 2.12 -10.96
C ASN A 108 10.35 0.92 -10.35
N LYS A 109 9.97 -0.07 -11.16
CA LYS A 109 9.25 -1.30 -10.78
C LYS A 109 9.88 -2.01 -9.58
N THR A 110 11.21 -2.10 -9.55
CA THR A 110 11.93 -2.84 -8.49
C THR A 110 11.79 -2.18 -7.12
N ARG A 111 11.83 -0.85 -7.03
CA ARG A 111 11.76 -0.14 -5.74
C ARG A 111 10.34 -0.19 -5.15
N LEU A 112 9.30 0.02 -5.96
CA LEU A 112 7.90 -0.09 -5.49
C LEU A 112 7.51 -1.55 -5.16
N LYS A 113 7.96 -2.54 -5.95
CA LYS A 113 7.79 -3.98 -5.61
C LYS A 113 8.43 -4.32 -4.27
N LYS A 114 9.68 -3.92 -4.06
CA LYS A 114 10.40 -4.12 -2.79
C LYS A 114 9.73 -3.39 -1.63
N PHE A 115 9.18 -2.20 -1.87
CA PHE A 115 8.49 -1.43 -0.84
C PHE A 115 7.19 -2.11 -0.38
N PHE A 116 6.33 -2.54 -1.31
CA PHE A 116 5.11 -3.29 -0.95
C PHE A 116 5.32 -4.79 -0.74
N SER A 117 6.57 -5.26 -0.86
CA SER A 117 6.98 -6.66 -0.74
C SER A 117 6.15 -7.63 -1.58
N ILE A 118 5.85 -7.21 -2.81
CA ILE A 118 5.13 -8.01 -3.79
C ILE A 118 6.17 -8.93 -4.46
N GLN A 119 6.13 -10.23 -4.15
CA GLN A 119 6.97 -11.22 -4.82
C GLN A 119 6.47 -11.48 -6.26
N ASN A 120 7.38 -11.80 -7.17
CA ASN A 120 7.03 -12.19 -8.55
C ASN A 120 6.22 -13.49 -8.62
N SER A 121 6.22 -14.31 -7.56
CA SER A 121 5.62 -15.65 -7.50
C SER A 121 4.10 -15.69 -7.39
N ALA A 122 3.40 -14.55 -7.36
CA ALA A 122 1.95 -14.51 -7.56
C ALA A 122 1.56 -14.39 -9.06
N LEU A 123 2.54 -14.27 -9.96
CA LEU A 123 2.32 -14.05 -11.41
C LEU A 123 2.71 -15.24 -12.29
N ASN A 124 3.23 -16.32 -11.71
CA ASN A 124 3.53 -17.53 -12.46
C ASN A 124 2.46 -18.57 -12.17
N GLU A 125 1.72 -18.87 -13.23
CA GLU A 125 0.84 -20.02 -13.42
C GLU A 125 -0.65 -19.83 -13.03
N ILE A 126 -1.45 -19.92 -14.11
CA ILE A 126 -2.90 -20.11 -14.20
C ILE A 126 -3.73 -18.84 -13.98
N TYR A 127 -4.20 -18.25 -15.09
CA TYR A 127 -5.61 -17.94 -15.41
C TYR A 127 -5.66 -16.86 -16.50
N ILE A 128 -5.75 -17.32 -17.75
CA ILE A 128 -6.18 -16.55 -18.92
C ILE A 128 -7.56 -15.95 -18.57
N GLY A 129 -7.64 -14.65 -18.27
CA GLY A 129 -8.92 -13.94 -18.13
C GLY A 129 -9.07 -12.80 -17.10
N LYS A 130 -8.03 -12.36 -16.35
CA LYS A 130 -8.26 -11.44 -15.21
C LYS A 130 -8.21 -9.94 -15.55
N LYS A 131 -9.18 -9.24 -14.97
CA LYS A 131 -9.70 -7.91 -15.33
C LYS A 131 -9.01 -6.71 -14.62
N ASN A 132 -8.17 -6.92 -13.61
CA ASN A 132 -7.75 -5.88 -12.68
C ASN A 132 -6.22 -5.79 -12.56
N LYS A 133 -5.65 -4.57 -12.62
CA LYS A 133 -4.20 -4.35 -12.74
C LYS A 133 -3.73 -3.19 -11.87
N PHE A 134 -2.65 -3.35 -11.11
CA PHE A 134 -1.99 -2.21 -10.44
C PHE A 134 -0.76 -1.76 -11.23
N LEU A 135 -0.90 -0.67 -11.97
CA LEU A 135 0.09 -0.16 -12.91
C LEU A 135 0.99 0.92 -12.28
N ILE A 136 2.27 0.94 -12.67
CA ILE A 136 3.16 2.08 -12.46
C ILE A 136 3.56 2.60 -13.84
N LYS A 137 3.27 3.88 -14.10
CA LYS A 137 3.66 4.56 -15.34
C LYS A 137 5.01 5.25 -15.14
N GLU A 138 5.78 5.39 -16.22
CA GLU A 138 7.12 6.00 -16.21
C GLU A 138 7.14 7.44 -15.68
N ASN A 139 6.03 8.16 -15.80
CA ASN A 139 5.88 9.56 -15.35
C ASN A 139 5.69 9.70 -13.82
N LYS A 140 6.28 8.81 -13.02
CA LYS A 140 6.14 8.78 -11.55
C LYS A 140 4.67 8.75 -11.10
N LYS A 141 3.84 8.00 -11.83
CA LYS A 141 2.42 7.78 -11.48
C LYS A 141 2.16 6.35 -11.03
N ILE A 142 1.36 6.21 -10.00
CA ILE A 142 0.76 4.94 -9.59
C ILE A 142 -0.69 4.95 -10.07
N CYS A 143 -1.08 3.88 -10.75
CA CYS A 143 -2.42 3.69 -11.27
C CYS A 143 -2.98 2.35 -10.79
N PHE A 144 -4.29 2.29 -10.58
CA PHE A 144 -5.01 1.04 -10.41
C PHE A 144 -6.09 0.98 -11.46
N LEU A 145 -6.13 -0.13 -12.20
CA LEU A 145 -7.16 -0.49 -13.15
C LEU A 145 -8.04 -1.60 -12.56
N TYR A 146 -9.34 -1.47 -12.72
CA TYR A 146 -10.32 -2.52 -12.44
C TYR A 146 -11.20 -2.75 -13.66
N ASN A 147 -11.33 -4.00 -14.10
CA ASN A 147 -11.95 -4.33 -15.39
C ASN A 147 -11.41 -3.46 -16.53
N ASN A 148 -10.09 -3.26 -16.59
CA ASN A 148 -9.38 -2.35 -17.49
C ASN A 148 -9.76 -0.86 -17.40
N ASN A 149 -10.61 -0.45 -16.45
CA ASN A 149 -10.96 0.95 -16.20
C ASN A 149 -10.03 1.56 -15.15
N LEU A 150 -9.54 2.77 -15.39
CA LEU A 150 -8.77 3.51 -14.39
C LEU A 150 -9.66 3.85 -13.20
N VAL A 151 -9.25 3.44 -12.00
CA VAL A 151 -10.02 3.66 -10.77
C VAL A 151 -9.24 4.40 -9.70
N PHE A 152 -7.90 4.42 -9.81
CA PHE A 152 -7.01 5.23 -9.00
C PHE A 152 -5.87 5.73 -9.88
N GLU A 153 -5.52 7.01 -9.76
CA GLU A 153 -4.27 7.55 -10.28
C GLU A 153 -3.69 8.53 -9.26
N ALA A 154 -2.38 8.49 -9.04
CA ALA A 154 -1.70 9.47 -8.20
C ALA A 154 -0.24 9.64 -8.62
N ASP A 155 0.29 10.84 -8.41
CA ASP A 155 1.71 11.12 -8.57
C ASP A 155 2.46 10.66 -7.32
N PHE A 156 3.68 10.14 -7.48
CA PHE A 156 4.50 9.72 -6.35
C PHE A 156 5.95 10.21 -6.43
N ARG A 157 6.59 10.32 -5.26
CA ARG A 157 8.05 10.48 -5.14
C ARG A 157 8.58 9.74 -3.93
N TRP A 158 9.86 9.40 -3.98
CA TRP A 158 10.58 8.81 -2.86
C TRP A 158 11.25 9.89 -2.02
N VAL A 159 11.28 9.67 -0.72
CA VAL A 159 12.07 10.46 0.21
C VAL A 159 12.73 9.53 1.22
N ASP A 160 13.94 9.88 1.61
CA ASP A 160 14.58 9.33 2.80
C ASP A 160 14.03 10.11 4.01
N VAL A 161 13.81 9.41 5.14
CA VAL A 161 13.09 9.92 6.32
C VAL A 161 13.88 9.66 7.58
#